data_AF-A0A0F7VKQ1-F1
#
_entry.id   AF-A0A0F7VKQ1-F1
#
_cell.length_a   1.000
_cell.length_b   1.000
_cell.length_c   1.000
_cell.angle_alpha   90.00
_cell.angle_beta   90.00
_cell.angle_gamma   90.00
#
_symmetry.space_group_name_H-M   'P 1'
#
loop_
_entity.id
_entity.type
_entity.pdbx_description
1 polymer ?
#
loop_
_entity_poly.entity_id
_entity_poly.type
_entity_poly.pdbx_seq_one_letter_code
_entity_poly.pdbx_strand_id
1 'polypeptide(L)'
;MGIFQRATADQLWKLTRPDNRHDKLTRDNLLDLQDHHLVRIESVQEDQRQVWVLTKRGHGEAKKLLEPKGIRVSALREKKYDPVTGELLGTSYDDHAAAVTSTAAELHRAGIGHRLGFQTEIGHRLADGYVQRADLVVRAPAAGVPVMLLEIDRRTEDAHDLVAKLRRYWQWGRLLPKDADKHTVDLVRSRPDAIEDVDHEQRLWRRVYPPTGREGLVPLAFVFADTTKAKVANTVAVLEEAGRPYWAPRRYETYHQGITAKDYSQAVPVVVTTLEQLQEHGAGAAVWRRLGRTGEQTLTAALDNPDGDILFREQAARADAEAKQRMAAEREARRPVCSRCGTKFTDERWKQTTARDVWKAGDLSVCGSCHADDVARQEAAAEAARRQVAATSEPEEDRGQEPGKPRRGLFRRRS
;
A
#
# COMPACT_ATOMS: atom_id res chain seq x y z
N MET A 1 15.89 24.76 13.58
CA MET A 1 14.88 24.28 12.60
C MET A 1 15.62 23.96 11.32
N GLY A 2 15.54 22.72 10.79
CA GLY A 2 16.20 22.36 9.53
C GLY A 2 15.64 23.09 8.28
N ILE A 3 14.46 23.69 8.43
CA ILE A 3 13.64 24.32 7.38
C ILE A 3 13.92 25.81 7.23
N PHE A 4 14.41 26.49 8.29
CA PHE A 4 14.57 27.93 8.25
C PHE A 4 15.79 28.31 7.42
N GLN A 5 15.54 28.70 6.16
CA GLN A 5 16.52 29.36 5.31
C GLN A 5 16.11 30.80 5.01
N ARG A 6 14.82 31.01 4.77
CA ARG A 6 14.19 32.30 4.46
C ARG A 6 12.75 32.26 4.97
N ALA A 7 12.38 33.20 5.84
CA ALA A 7 11.01 33.27 6.35
C ALA A 7 10.68 34.65 6.93
N THR A 8 9.40 35.00 6.99
CA THR A 8 8.91 36.10 7.82
C THR A 8 8.77 35.66 9.28
N ALA A 9 8.71 36.63 10.19
CA ALA A 9 8.46 36.34 11.60
C ALA A 9 7.10 35.68 11.83
N ASP A 10 6.08 36.04 11.04
CA ASP A 10 4.75 35.40 11.04
C ASP A 10 4.84 33.90 10.69
N GLN A 11 5.52 33.56 9.60
CA GLN A 11 5.72 32.17 9.18
C GLN A 11 6.43 31.36 10.27
N LEU A 12 7.49 31.92 10.86
CA LEU A 12 8.22 31.29 11.95
C LEU A 12 7.38 31.17 13.22
N TRP A 13 6.55 32.17 13.55
CA TRP A 13 5.63 32.12 14.68
C TRP A 13 4.61 30.99 14.50
N LYS A 14 3.95 30.89 13.34
CA LYS A 14 3.02 29.80 13.03
C LYS A 14 3.67 28.43 13.17
N LEU A 15 4.94 28.29 12.78
CA LEU A 15 5.69 27.04 12.95
C LEU A 15 6.13 26.76 14.39
N THR A 16 6.52 27.80 15.14
CA THR A 16 7.26 27.65 16.41
C THR A 16 6.44 27.93 17.66
N ARG A 17 5.33 28.63 17.56
CA ARG A 17 4.43 28.96 18.68
C ARG A 17 3.02 29.29 18.17
N PRO A 18 2.33 28.38 17.46
CA PRO A 18 1.02 28.67 16.87
C PRO A 18 -0.03 29.11 17.90
N ASP A 19 0.10 28.68 19.17
CA ASP A 19 -0.83 29.03 20.26
C ASP A 19 -0.70 30.48 20.75
N ASN A 20 0.41 31.16 20.46
CA ASN A 20 0.56 32.57 20.79
C ASN A 20 -0.35 33.43 19.91
N ARG A 21 -0.84 34.57 20.39
CA ARG A 21 -1.74 35.44 19.60
C ARG A 21 -1.07 36.18 18.44
N HIS A 22 0.24 36.41 18.50
CA HIS A 22 0.97 37.20 17.51
C HIS A 22 2.47 36.86 17.48
N ASP A 23 3.16 37.30 16.43
CA ASP A 23 4.56 37.01 16.13
C ASP A 23 5.61 37.79 16.94
N LYS A 24 5.19 38.71 17.85
CA LYS A 24 6.10 39.63 18.57
C LYS A 24 7.32 38.94 19.18
N LEU A 25 7.13 37.86 19.93
CA LEU A 25 8.24 37.12 20.54
C LEU A 25 9.19 36.51 19.50
N THR A 26 8.67 36.11 18.34
CA THR A 26 9.49 35.62 17.23
C THR A 26 10.31 36.75 16.63
N ARG A 27 9.72 37.94 16.46
CA ARG A 27 10.45 39.15 16.01
C ARG A 27 11.56 39.54 16.98
N ASP A 28 11.27 39.57 18.28
CA ASP A 28 12.26 39.91 19.32
C ASP A 28 13.45 38.92 19.29
N ASN A 29 13.18 37.62 19.15
CA ASN A 29 14.25 36.61 18.99
C ASN A 29 15.04 36.77 17.68
N LEU A 30 14.40 37.18 16.58
CA LEU A 30 15.10 37.40 15.31
C LEU A 30 16.02 38.61 15.38
N LEU A 31 15.63 39.66 16.10
CA LEU A 31 16.49 40.82 16.38
C LEU A 31 17.70 40.40 17.22
N ASP A 32 17.50 39.62 18.29
CA ASP A 32 18.62 39.09 19.09
C ASP A 32 19.58 38.21 18.26
N LEU A 33 19.04 37.33 17.41
CA LEU A 33 19.86 36.52 16.49
C LEU A 33 20.59 37.36 15.43
N GLN A 34 20.03 38.51 15.05
CA GLN A 34 20.66 39.46 14.14
C GLN A 34 21.84 40.18 14.80
N ASP A 35 21.69 40.59 16.06
CA ASP A 35 22.75 41.19 16.86
C ASP A 35 23.95 40.24 17.02
N HIS A 36 23.67 38.92 17.09
CA HIS A 36 24.70 37.88 17.08
C HIS A 36 25.21 37.49 15.68
N HIS A 37 24.78 38.19 14.63
CA HIS A 37 25.11 37.95 13.22
C HIS A 37 24.76 36.53 12.73
N LEU A 38 23.75 35.89 13.31
CA LEU A 38 23.28 34.56 12.91
C LEU A 38 22.17 34.64 11.85
N VAL A 39 21.37 35.70 11.89
CA VAL A 39 20.37 36.02 10.85
C VAL A 39 20.54 37.46 10.36
N ARG A 40 19.89 37.79 9.24
CA ARG A 40 19.78 39.16 8.76
C ARG A 40 18.43 39.38 8.09
N ILE A 41 17.98 40.63 8.05
CA ILE A 41 16.90 41.05 7.16
C ILE A 41 17.46 41.02 5.73
N GLU A 42 16.76 40.33 4.85
CA GLU A 42 17.06 40.31 3.43
C GLU A 42 16.30 41.39 2.69
N SER A 43 14.99 41.45 2.90
CA SER A 43 14.08 42.39 2.26
C SER A 43 12.92 42.73 3.19
N VAL A 44 12.22 43.79 2.84
CA VAL A 44 10.96 44.19 3.45
C VAL A 44 9.90 44.12 2.35
N GLN A 45 8.83 43.38 2.59
CA GLN A 45 7.72 43.25 1.65
C GLN A 45 6.88 44.55 1.62
N GLU A 46 6.03 44.70 0.61
CA GLU A 46 5.15 45.87 0.45
C GLU A 46 4.23 46.07 1.68
N ASP A 47 3.82 44.97 2.32
CA ASP A 47 3.04 44.94 3.56
C ASP A 47 3.86 45.19 4.83
N GLN A 48 5.10 45.69 4.69
CA GLN A 48 6.07 45.98 5.75
C GLN A 48 6.61 44.74 6.49
N ARG A 49 6.31 43.51 6.05
CA ARG A 49 6.86 42.32 6.70
C ARG A 49 8.33 42.12 6.30
N GLN A 50 9.17 41.97 7.31
CA GLN A 50 10.59 41.68 7.14
C GLN A 50 10.80 40.19 6.82
N VAL A 51 11.60 39.93 5.78
CA VAL A 51 12.04 38.59 5.40
C VAL A 51 13.43 38.36 5.98
N TRP A 52 13.55 37.29 6.76
CA TRP A 52 14.75 36.94 7.51
C TRP A 52 15.44 35.73 6.89
N VAL A 53 16.77 35.75 6.85
CA VAL A 53 17.59 34.65 6.33
C VAL A 53 18.74 34.32 7.27
N LEU A 54 19.20 33.06 7.24
CA LEU A 54 20.44 32.66 7.94
C LEU A 54 21.65 33.32 7.27
N THR A 55 22.60 33.80 8.07
CA THR A 55 23.93 34.18 7.57
C THR A 55 24.79 32.92 7.36
N LYS A 56 25.95 33.06 6.70
CA LYS A 56 26.94 31.96 6.60
C LYS A 56 27.33 31.42 7.98
N ARG A 57 27.48 32.31 8.96
CA ARG A 57 27.76 31.94 10.36
C ARG A 57 26.58 31.21 10.99
N GLY A 58 25.37 31.77 10.91
CA GLY A 58 24.17 31.15 11.47
C GLY A 58 23.87 29.77 10.89
N HIS A 59 24.09 29.60 9.59
CA HIS A 59 23.99 28.29 8.94
C HIS A 59 25.03 27.29 9.43
N GLY A 60 26.28 27.72 9.59
CA GLY A 60 27.34 26.89 10.16
C GLY A 60 27.02 26.43 11.58
N GLU A 61 26.52 27.33 12.44
CA GLU A 61 26.07 26.98 13.79
C GLU A 61 24.84 26.07 13.78
N ALA A 62 23.87 26.32 12.90
CA ALA A 62 22.71 25.45 12.74
C ALA A 62 23.12 24.03 12.31
N LYS A 63 24.08 23.88 11.39
CA LYS A 63 24.60 22.59 10.97
C LYS A 63 25.23 21.81 12.12
N LYS A 64 26.14 22.47 12.88
CA LYS A 64 26.78 21.85 14.06
C LYS A 64 25.75 21.34 15.07
N LEU A 65 24.64 22.05 15.25
CA LEU A 65 23.61 21.69 16.20
C LEU A 65 22.67 20.58 15.69
N LEU A 66 22.36 20.57 14.39
CA LEU A 66 21.26 19.79 13.81
C LEU A 66 21.72 18.53 13.07
N GLU A 67 22.85 18.56 12.37
CA GLU A 67 23.34 17.42 11.59
C GLU A 67 23.65 16.19 12.48
N PRO A 68 24.25 16.32 13.69
CA PRO A 68 24.44 15.18 14.59
C PRO A 68 23.14 14.54 15.05
N LYS A 69 22.00 15.26 14.96
CA LYS A 69 20.67 14.76 15.29
C LYS A 69 19.94 14.18 14.07
N GLY A 70 20.65 13.98 12.96
CA GLY A 70 20.08 13.52 11.69
C GLY A 70 19.21 14.56 10.98
N ILE A 71 19.25 15.82 11.41
CA ILE A 71 18.47 16.91 10.81
C ILE A 71 19.40 17.68 9.87
N ARG A 72 19.27 17.43 8.57
CA ARG A 72 20.04 18.13 7.55
C ARG A 72 19.58 19.58 7.45
N VAL A 73 20.52 20.52 7.45
CA VAL A 73 20.23 21.91 7.13
C VAL A 73 20.43 22.10 5.63
N SER A 74 19.40 22.57 4.93
CA SER A 74 19.44 22.83 3.49
C SER A 74 20.63 23.73 3.13
N ALA A 75 21.27 23.49 1.98
CA ALA A 75 22.50 24.19 1.61
C ALA A 75 22.26 25.71 1.43
N LEU A 76 23.21 26.52 1.91
CA LEU A 76 23.27 27.93 1.56
C LEU A 76 23.59 28.06 0.07
N ARG A 77 22.71 28.67 -0.72
CA ARG A 77 23.01 29.00 -2.13
C ARG A 77 23.95 30.20 -2.17
N GLU A 78 25.03 30.11 -2.94
CA GLU A 78 26.02 31.19 -3.06
C GLU A 78 25.42 32.42 -3.72
N LYS A 79 25.76 33.60 -3.19
CA LYS A 79 25.44 34.88 -3.82
C LYS A 79 26.23 34.98 -5.13
N LYS A 80 25.54 35.06 -6.27
CA LYS A 80 26.16 35.29 -7.57
C LYS A 80 26.21 36.78 -7.84
N TYR A 81 27.39 37.29 -8.17
CA TYR A 81 27.62 38.68 -8.54
C TYR A 81 27.94 38.76 -10.03
N ASP A 82 27.53 39.85 -10.64
CA ASP A 82 27.86 40.19 -12.01
C ASP A 82 29.36 40.40 -12.06
N PRO A 83 30.09 39.65 -12.88
CA PRO A 83 31.55 39.72 -12.90
C PRO A 83 32.06 41.05 -13.44
N VAL A 84 31.21 41.86 -14.08
CA VAL A 84 31.56 43.13 -14.72
C VAL A 84 31.08 44.31 -13.88
N THR A 85 29.82 44.31 -13.42
CA THR A 85 29.26 45.43 -12.65
C THR A 85 29.46 45.28 -11.14
N GLY A 86 29.80 44.09 -10.65
CA GLY A 86 29.85 43.79 -9.22
C GLY A 86 28.49 43.80 -8.55
N GLU A 87 27.41 44.02 -9.31
CA GLU A 87 26.04 43.98 -8.82
C GLU A 87 25.64 42.54 -8.53
N LEU A 88 24.80 42.35 -7.53
CA LEU A 88 24.30 41.02 -7.22
C LEU A 88 23.37 40.56 -8.37
N LEU A 89 23.72 39.47 -9.10
CA LEU A 89 22.96 38.92 -10.25
C LEU A 89 21.64 38.23 -9.87
N GLY A 90 21.05 38.62 -8.74
CA GLY A 90 19.82 38.05 -8.20
C GLY A 90 19.71 38.39 -6.72
N THR A 91 18.75 39.25 -6.36
CA THR A 91 18.64 39.83 -5.02
C THR A 91 18.04 38.93 -3.95
N SER A 92 17.60 37.70 -4.23
CA SER A 92 16.84 36.93 -3.24
C SER A 92 17.48 35.58 -2.90
N TYR A 93 17.54 35.27 -1.60
CA TYR A 93 17.37 33.89 -1.16
C TYR A 93 16.06 33.36 -1.72
N ASP A 94 16.05 32.06 -1.98
CA ASP A 94 15.04 31.39 -2.78
C ASP A 94 13.62 31.74 -2.33
N ASP A 95 12.91 32.42 -3.20
CA ASP A 95 11.47 32.60 -3.15
C ASP A 95 10.77 31.26 -2.91
N HIS A 96 11.27 30.19 -3.50
CA HIS A 96 10.86 28.82 -3.21
C HIS A 96 10.91 28.47 -1.73
N ALA A 97 12.01 28.74 -1.03
CA ALA A 97 12.19 28.36 0.38
C ALA A 97 11.19 29.06 1.32
N ALA A 98 10.78 30.28 1.00
CA ALA A 98 9.72 30.98 1.73
C ALA A 98 8.35 30.33 1.51
N ALA A 99 8.06 29.86 0.29
CA ALA A 99 6.84 29.10 0.00
C ALA A 99 6.84 27.73 0.69
N VAL A 100 7.98 27.00 0.68
CA VAL A 100 8.14 25.75 1.45
C VAL A 100 7.86 25.98 2.93
N THR A 101 8.44 27.03 3.51
CA THR A 101 8.25 27.37 4.93
C THR A 101 6.79 27.75 5.22
N SER A 102 6.15 28.50 4.32
CA SER A 102 4.74 28.87 4.44
C SER A 102 3.82 27.65 4.40
N THR A 103 4.04 26.74 3.45
CA THR A 103 3.30 25.48 3.35
C THR A 103 3.44 24.66 4.63
N ALA A 104 4.66 24.51 5.16
CA ALA A 104 4.88 23.81 6.43
C ALA A 104 4.15 24.49 7.60
N ALA A 105 4.10 25.83 7.62
CA ALA A 105 3.43 26.60 8.65
C ALA A 105 1.92 26.36 8.65
N GLU A 106 1.28 26.41 7.49
CA GLU A 106 -0.17 26.19 7.37
C GLU A 106 -0.56 24.74 7.65
N LEU A 107 0.29 23.77 7.28
CA LEU A 107 0.12 22.36 7.68
C LEU A 107 0.20 22.20 9.21
N HIS A 108 1.23 22.78 9.84
CA HIS A 108 1.40 22.69 11.29
C HIS A 108 0.22 23.31 12.05
N ARG A 109 -0.27 24.46 11.58
CA ARG A 109 -1.42 25.16 12.15
C ARG A 109 -2.69 24.31 12.11
N ALA A 110 -2.86 23.48 11.08
CA ALA A 110 -3.95 22.52 10.96
C ALA A 110 -3.74 21.23 11.77
N GLY A 111 -2.67 21.13 12.58
CA GLY A 111 -2.31 19.92 13.31
C GLY A 111 -1.67 18.83 12.42
N ILE A 112 -1.38 19.14 11.15
CA ILE A 112 -0.77 18.23 10.19
C ILE A 112 0.75 18.36 10.31
N GLY A 113 1.33 17.54 11.18
CA GLY A 113 2.75 17.46 11.38
C GLY A 113 3.25 18.37 12.49
N HIS A 114 4.48 18.12 12.92
CA HIS A 114 5.15 18.89 13.96
C HIS A 114 6.55 19.26 13.51
N ARG A 115 7.21 20.16 14.23
CA ARG A 115 8.53 20.73 13.86
C ARG A 115 9.63 19.73 13.53
N LEU A 116 9.63 18.55 14.17
CA LEU A 116 10.61 17.49 13.93
C LEU A 116 10.19 16.51 12.81
N GLY A 117 8.95 16.62 12.36
CA GLY A 117 8.29 15.74 11.39
C GLY A 117 8.33 16.33 9.99
N PHE A 118 8.61 17.62 9.89
CA PHE A 118 8.96 18.30 8.66
C PHE A 118 10.45 18.18 8.36
N GLN A 119 10.77 17.75 7.14
CA GLN A 119 12.14 17.68 6.64
C GLN A 119 12.19 18.23 5.22
N THR A 120 13.21 19.03 4.91
CA THR A 120 13.42 19.57 3.56
C THR A 120 14.51 18.80 2.86
N GLU A 121 14.49 18.79 1.53
CA GLU A 121 15.58 18.29 0.69
C GLU A 121 15.94 16.81 0.91
N ILE A 122 14.96 15.99 1.34
CA ILE A 122 15.18 14.55 1.55
C ILE A 122 15.36 13.88 0.20
N GLY A 123 16.53 13.23 0.03
CA GLY A 123 16.90 12.56 -1.21
C GLY A 123 16.32 11.15 -1.30
N HIS A 124 15.56 10.92 -2.36
CA HIS A 124 14.98 9.65 -2.77
C HIS A 124 15.82 9.13 -3.95
N ARG A 125 16.82 8.29 -3.64
CA ARG A 125 17.76 7.75 -4.63
C ARG A 125 17.09 6.65 -5.46
N LEU A 126 17.13 6.82 -6.78
CA LEU A 126 16.66 5.86 -7.78
C LEU A 126 17.73 4.81 -8.11
N ALA A 127 17.32 3.77 -8.84
CA ALA A 127 18.21 2.67 -9.24
C ALA A 127 19.34 3.10 -10.18
N ASP A 128 19.09 4.13 -11.01
CA ASP A 128 20.07 4.75 -11.93
C ASP A 128 21.06 5.69 -11.22
N GLY A 129 20.92 5.87 -9.90
CA GLY A 129 21.74 6.77 -9.09
C GLY A 129 21.23 8.21 -9.03
N TYR A 130 20.22 8.59 -9.80
CA TYR A 130 19.58 9.91 -9.70
C TYR A 130 18.94 10.07 -8.31
N VAL A 131 18.95 11.28 -7.77
CA VAL A 131 18.37 11.58 -6.45
C VAL A 131 17.27 12.62 -6.63
N GLN A 132 16.01 12.17 -6.60
CA GLN A 132 14.86 13.07 -6.53
C GLN A 132 14.78 13.62 -5.11
N ARG A 133 14.68 14.93 -4.94
CA ARG A 133 14.51 15.56 -3.63
C ARG A 133 13.10 16.12 -3.53
N ALA A 134 12.43 15.81 -2.43
CA ALA A 134 11.18 16.46 -2.09
C ALA A 134 11.52 17.80 -1.45
N ASP A 135 10.79 18.85 -1.84
CA ASP A 135 10.94 20.17 -1.23
C ASP A 135 10.59 20.11 0.26
N LEU A 136 9.53 19.37 0.58
CA LEU A 136 9.11 19.10 1.95
C LEU A 136 8.61 17.66 2.11
N VAL A 137 9.04 17.01 3.19
CA VAL A 137 8.51 15.74 3.66
C VAL A 137 7.80 15.99 4.98
N VAL A 138 6.56 15.53 5.08
CA VAL A 138 5.71 15.68 6.27
C VAL A 138 5.43 14.31 6.86
N ARG A 139 5.61 14.17 8.17
CA ARG A 139 5.18 13.01 8.96
C ARG A 139 4.24 13.45 10.07
N ALA A 140 3.00 12.98 10.02
CA ALA A 140 1.92 13.36 10.91
C ALA A 140 0.94 12.20 11.14
N PRO A 141 1.40 11.04 11.65
CA PRO A 141 0.55 9.85 11.81
C PRO A 141 -0.68 10.11 12.69
N ALA A 142 -0.55 10.96 13.71
CA ALA A 142 -1.68 11.37 14.57
C ALA A 142 -2.79 12.15 13.82
N ALA A 143 -2.44 12.81 12.71
CA ALA A 143 -3.38 13.49 11.82
C ALA A 143 -3.84 12.60 10.65
N GLY A 144 -3.55 11.29 10.71
CA GLY A 144 -3.86 10.35 9.62
C GLY A 144 -2.94 10.47 8.41
N VAL A 145 -1.80 11.17 8.49
CA VAL A 145 -0.84 11.33 7.38
C VAL A 145 0.53 10.75 7.79
N PRO A 146 0.79 9.45 7.62
CA PRO A 146 2.02 8.85 8.15
C PRO A 146 3.28 9.37 7.47
N VAL A 147 3.22 9.55 6.15
CA VAL A 147 4.18 10.31 5.36
C VAL A 147 3.48 10.94 4.16
N MET A 148 3.90 12.14 3.77
CA MET A 148 3.55 12.78 2.51
C MET A 148 4.76 13.55 1.97
N LEU A 149 5.03 13.38 0.69
CA LEU A 149 6.05 14.14 -0.04
C LEU A 149 5.38 15.35 -0.68
N LEU A 150 6.01 16.52 -0.66
CA LEU A 150 5.47 17.74 -1.23
C LEU A 150 6.49 18.36 -2.19
N GLU A 151 5.96 18.79 -3.33
CA GLU A 151 6.63 19.61 -4.33
C GLU A 151 5.91 20.96 -4.36
N ILE A 152 6.63 22.05 -4.14
CA ILE A 152 6.09 23.41 -4.08
C ILE A 152 6.47 24.14 -5.37
N ASP A 153 5.57 24.31 -6.33
CA ASP A 153 5.91 25.01 -7.58
C ASP A 153 5.52 26.50 -7.52
N ARG A 154 6.50 27.39 -7.65
CA ARG A 154 6.32 28.86 -7.70
C ARG A 154 6.24 29.43 -9.11
N ARG A 155 5.60 28.73 -10.05
CA ARG A 155 5.45 29.10 -11.48
C ARG A 155 6.65 28.77 -12.38
N THR A 156 7.66 28.07 -11.89
CA THR A 156 8.93 27.94 -12.63
C THR A 156 9.05 26.64 -13.40
N GLU A 157 8.32 25.60 -12.99
CA GLU A 157 8.43 24.29 -13.61
C GLU A 157 7.42 24.09 -14.75
N ASP A 158 7.85 23.40 -15.80
CA ASP A 158 6.95 22.93 -16.84
C ASP A 158 6.06 21.81 -16.29
N ALA A 159 4.81 21.71 -16.78
CA ALA A 159 3.89 20.68 -16.33
C ALA A 159 4.44 19.26 -16.58
N HIS A 160 5.21 19.04 -17.66
CA HIS A 160 5.84 17.75 -17.95
C HIS A 160 7.01 17.44 -17.00
N ASP A 161 7.69 18.46 -16.45
CA ASP A 161 8.70 18.25 -15.42
C ASP A 161 8.07 17.74 -14.13
N LEU A 162 6.88 18.24 -13.77
CA LEU A 162 6.11 17.72 -12.64
C LEU A 162 5.64 16.28 -12.88
N VAL A 163 5.23 15.94 -14.11
CA VAL A 163 4.92 14.55 -14.49
C VAL A 163 6.18 13.67 -14.35
N ALA A 164 7.35 14.18 -14.76
CA ALA A 164 8.60 13.46 -14.60
C ALA A 164 8.98 13.26 -13.12
N LYS A 165 8.72 14.25 -12.25
CA LYS A 165 8.86 14.10 -10.78
C LYS A 165 7.93 13.03 -10.24
N LEU A 166 6.65 13.06 -10.61
CA LEU A 166 5.68 12.03 -10.24
C LEU A 166 6.14 10.62 -10.65
N ARG A 167 6.59 10.46 -11.90
CA ARG A 167 7.18 9.20 -12.37
C ARG A 167 8.34 8.74 -11.50
N ARG A 168 9.25 9.64 -11.13
CA ARG A 168 10.40 9.31 -10.28
C ARG A 168 9.98 8.88 -8.88
N TYR A 169 8.98 9.54 -8.27
CA TYR A 169 8.43 9.09 -6.99
C TYR A 169 7.75 7.72 -7.09
N TRP A 170 7.00 7.48 -8.16
CA TRP A 170 6.40 6.18 -8.45
C TRP A 170 7.46 5.08 -8.60
N GLN A 171 8.53 5.32 -9.37
CA GLN A 171 9.66 4.41 -9.52
C GLN A 171 10.34 4.13 -8.18
N TRP A 172 10.60 5.19 -7.40
CA TRP A 172 11.22 5.06 -6.09
C TRP A 172 10.38 4.24 -5.12
N GLY A 173 9.06 4.46 -5.10
CA GLY A 173 8.10 3.70 -4.28
C GLY A 173 8.06 2.20 -4.60
N ARG A 174 8.51 1.80 -5.79
CA ARG A 174 8.57 0.40 -6.24
C ARG A 174 9.93 -0.26 -5.98
N LEU A 175 10.92 0.46 -5.45
CA LEU A 175 12.23 -0.14 -5.19
C LEU A 175 12.21 -1.14 -4.03
N LEU A 176 13.02 -2.19 -4.15
CA LEU A 176 13.33 -3.11 -3.07
C LEU A 176 14.58 -2.66 -2.30
N PRO A 177 14.69 -2.98 -1.01
CA PRO A 177 15.92 -2.77 -0.26
C PRO A 177 17.04 -3.69 -0.77
N LYS A 178 18.29 -3.32 -0.51
CA LYS A 178 19.48 -4.02 -1.04
C LYS A 178 19.62 -5.47 -0.55
N ASP A 179 19.08 -5.73 0.62
CA ASP A 179 19.04 -6.99 1.37
C ASP A 179 17.64 -7.62 1.32
N ALA A 180 16.81 -7.25 0.33
CA ALA A 180 15.60 -8.00 0.01
C ALA A 180 15.94 -9.45 -0.36
N ASP A 181 14.97 -10.35 -0.19
CA ASP A 181 15.12 -11.76 -0.53
C ASP A 181 15.61 -11.94 -1.97
N LYS A 182 16.61 -12.82 -2.15
CA LYS A 182 17.28 -13.00 -3.44
C LYS A 182 16.32 -13.50 -4.52
N HIS A 183 15.39 -14.39 -4.19
CA HIS A 183 14.40 -14.87 -5.16
C HIS A 183 13.47 -13.75 -5.61
N THR A 184 13.02 -12.90 -4.69
CA THR A 184 12.22 -11.72 -5.02
C THR A 184 12.98 -10.74 -5.90
N VAL A 185 14.26 -10.47 -5.58
CA VAL A 185 15.10 -9.56 -6.37
C VAL A 185 15.34 -10.12 -7.78
N ASP A 186 15.67 -11.40 -7.92
CA ASP A 186 15.93 -12.03 -9.22
C ASP A 186 14.64 -12.13 -10.06
N LEU A 187 13.48 -12.36 -9.41
CA LEU A 187 12.18 -12.32 -10.06
C LEU A 187 11.86 -10.93 -10.61
N VAL A 188 12.00 -9.88 -9.79
CA VAL A 188 11.74 -8.49 -10.22
C VAL A 188 12.73 -8.05 -11.30
N ARG A 189 13.98 -8.50 -11.23
CA ARG A 189 14.98 -8.19 -12.27
C ARG A 189 14.62 -8.84 -13.61
N SER A 190 14.15 -10.08 -13.60
CA SER A 190 13.77 -10.79 -14.83
C SER A 190 12.39 -10.38 -15.35
N ARG A 191 11.48 -9.97 -14.47
CA ARG A 191 10.12 -9.51 -14.75
C ARG A 191 9.80 -8.27 -13.91
N PRO A 192 10.07 -7.05 -14.41
CA PRO A 192 9.87 -5.80 -13.64
C PRO A 192 8.43 -5.56 -13.17
N ASP A 193 7.45 -6.16 -13.82
CA ASP A 193 6.03 -6.18 -13.45
C ASP A 193 5.74 -7.04 -12.23
N ALA A 194 6.54 -8.08 -11.94
CA ALA A 194 6.38 -8.91 -10.75
C ALA A 194 6.57 -8.13 -9.44
N ILE A 195 7.12 -6.92 -9.50
CA ILE A 195 7.17 -6.02 -8.36
C ILE A 195 5.76 -5.77 -7.81
N GLU A 196 4.73 -5.80 -8.64
CA GLU A 196 3.35 -5.44 -8.28
C GLU A 196 2.71 -6.43 -7.30
N ASP A 197 3.15 -7.69 -7.31
CA ASP A 197 2.71 -8.75 -6.40
C ASP A 197 3.47 -8.75 -5.07
N VAL A 198 4.54 -7.98 -4.97
CA VAL A 198 5.36 -7.91 -3.75
C VAL A 198 4.75 -6.92 -2.77
N ASP A 199 4.55 -7.38 -1.53
CA ASP A 199 3.98 -6.60 -0.44
C ASP A 199 4.72 -5.27 -0.24
N HIS A 200 3.95 -4.22 0.00
CA HIS A 200 4.46 -2.90 0.33
C HIS A 200 5.39 -2.93 1.53
N GLU A 201 5.15 -3.78 2.54
CA GLU A 201 6.04 -3.94 3.70
C GLU A 201 7.48 -4.34 3.31
N GLN A 202 7.68 -4.94 2.14
CA GLN A 202 8.98 -5.36 1.64
C GLN A 202 9.69 -4.28 0.79
N ARG A 203 9.06 -3.12 0.59
CA ARG A 203 9.61 -2.02 -0.24
C ARG A 203 10.65 -1.20 0.51
N LEU A 204 11.58 -0.60 -0.24
CA LEU A 204 12.64 0.26 0.28
C LEU A 204 12.08 1.41 1.12
N TRP A 205 11.00 2.05 0.66
CA TRP A 205 10.45 3.23 1.32
C TRP A 205 9.91 2.93 2.74
N ARG A 206 9.54 1.68 3.06
CA ARG A 206 9.12 1.28 4.40
C ARG A 206 10.25 1.32 5.43
N ARG A 207 11.51 1.27 4.97
CA ARG A 207 12.69 1.46 5.82
C ARG A 207 12.94 2.92 6.18
N VAL A 208 12.36 3.82 5.40
CA VAL A 208 12.53 5.26 5.56
C VAL A 208 11.32 5.87 6.28
N TYR A 209 10.12 5.35 6.00
CA TYR A 209 8.86 5.91 6.46
C TYR A 209 7.95 4.86 7.13
N PRO A 210 7.15 5.25 8.14
CA PRO A 210 6.19 4.38 8.79
C PRO A 210 5.06 3.95 7.83
N PRO A 211 4.30 2.89 8.16
CA PRO A 211 3.19 2.44 7.32
C PRO A 211 2.18 3.56 7.09
N THR A 212 1.72 3.70 5.85
CA THR A 212 0.69 4.68 5.49
C THR A 212 -0.68 4.31 6.04
N GLY A 213 -0.89 3.04 6.41
CA GLY A 213 -2.19 2.50 6.82
C GLY A 213 -3.25 2.59 5.72
N ARG A 214 -2.84 2.93 4.50
CA ARG A 214 -3.68 3.18 3.33
C ARG A 214 -3.09 2.46 2.13
N GLU A 215 -3.96 1.98 1.26
CA GLU A 215 -3.57 1.36 0.00
C GLU A 215 -2.82 2.35 -0.90
N GLY A 216 -1.79 1.84 -1.59
CA GLY A 216 -0.98 2.61 -2.54
C GLY A 216 0.41 2.98 -2.04
N LEU A 217 1.13 3.68 -2.92
CA LEU A 217 2.49 4.15 -2.68
C LEU A 217 2.50 5.40 -1.79
N VAL A 218 3.69 5.90 -1.48
CA VAL A 218 3.86 7.12 -0.67
C VAL A 218 3.11 8.31 -1.31
N PRO A 219 2.20 8.98 -0.58
CA PRO A 219 1.46 10.14 -1.10
C PRO A 219 2.34 11.30 -1.55
N LEU A 220 1.91 11.97 -2.61
CA LEU A 220 2.55 13.15 -3.18
C LEU A 220 1.57 14.32 -3.25
N ALA A 221 2.01 15.50 -2.81
CA ALA A 221 1.27 16.73 -2.90
C ALA A 221 2.00 17.71 -3.82
N PHE A 222 1.30 18.27 -4.80
CA PHE A 222 1.76 19.45 -5.53
C PHE A 222 1.08 20.70 -4.93
N VAL A 223 1.87 21.61 -4.39
CA VAL A 223 1.39 22.89 -3.85
C VAL A 223 1.86 24.00 -4.76
N PHE A 224 0.91 24.61 -5.46
CA PHE A 224 1.22 25.73 -6.34
C PHE A 224 1.22 27.03 -5.56
N ALA A 225 2.23 27.86 -5.75
CA ALA A 225 2.33 29.16 -5.09
C ALA A 225 2.53 30.26 -6.13
N ASP A 226 2.03 31.44 -5.82
CA ASP A 226 2.23 32.67 -6.58
C ASP A 226 1.70 32.64 -8.02
N THR A 227 0.89 31.66 -8.37
CA THR A 227 0.50 31.39 -9.76
C THR A 227 -0.95 31.79 -10.04
N THR A 228 -1.32 31.85 -11.32
CA THR A 228 -2.71 32.14 -11.70
C THR A 228 -3.55 30.86 -11.67
N LYS A 229 -4.84 30.99 -11.35
CA LYS A 229 -5.80 29.86 -11.39
C LYS A 229 -5.79 29.13 -12.75
N ALA A 230 -5.63 29.87 -13.85
CA ALA A 230 -5.55 29.30 -15.19
C ALA A 230 -4.30 28.45 -15.40
N LYS A 231 -3.12 28.91 -14.91
CA LYS A 231 -1.89 28.11 -15.00
C LYS A 231 -1.98 26.85 -14.15
N VAL A 232 -2.51 26.94 -12.93
CA VAL A 232 -2.78 25.76 -12.09
C VAL A 232 -3.69 24.79 -12.82
N ALA A 233 -4.81 25.25 -13.37
CA ALA A 233 -5.76 24.41 -14.09
C ALA A 233 -5.11 23.67 -15.28
N ASN A 234 -4.30 24.38 -16.08
CA ASN A 234 -3.58 23.78 -17.21
C ASN A 234 -2.56 22.73 -16.75
N THR A 235 -1.75 23.06 -15.73
CA THR A 235 -0.77 22.11 -15.17
C THR A 235 -1.45 20.88 -14.58
N VAL A 236 -2.56 21.07 -13.86
CA VAL A 236 -3.35 19.96 -13.30
C VAL A 236 -3.94 19.10 -14.42
N ALA A 237 -4.43 19.68 -15.51
CA ALA A 237 -4.92 18.91 -16.65
C ALA A 237 -3.82 18.03 -17.26
N VAL A 238 -2.60 18.56 -17.42
CA VAL A 238 -1.45 17.77 -17.89
C VAL A 238 -1.07 16.67 -16.90
N LEU A 239 -1.06 16.95 -15.59
CA LEU A 239 -0.82 15.94 -14.56
C LEU A 239 -1.90 14.84 -14.55
N GLU A 240 -3.17 15.20 -14.78
CA GLU A 240 -4.27 14.24 -14.88
C GLU A 240 -4.12 13.36 -16.13
N GLU A 241 -3.74 13.92 -17.27
CA GLU A 241 -3.63 13.16 -18.51
C GLU A 241 -2.32 12.37 -18.60
N ALA A 242 -1.18 13.07 -18.60
CA ALA A 242 0.14 12.47 -18.79
C ALA A 242 0.66 11.74 -17.54
N GLY A 243 0.21 12.16 -16.35
CA GLY A 243 0.54 11.50 -15.09
C GLY A 243 -0.31 10.26 -14.79
N ARG A 244 -1.38 10.02 -15.56
CA ARG A 244 -2.37 8.96 -15.30
C ARG A 244 -1.77 7.58 -14.99
N PRO A 245 -0.75 7.08 -15.69
CA PRO A 245 -0.17 5.76 -15.41
C PRO A 245 0.42 5.60 -13.99
N TYR A 246 0.72 6.69 -13.29
CA TYR A 246 1.40 6.65 -11.99
C TYR A 246 0.47 6.81 -10.80
N TRP A 247 -0.72 7.40 -10.99
CA TRP A 247 -1.66 7.70 -9.91
C TRP A 247 -3.03 7.02 -10.08
N ALA A 248 -3.40 6.63 -11.31
CA ALA A 248 -4.71 6.05 -11.55
C ALA A 248 -4.78 4.62 -11.01
N PRO A 249 -5.91 4.22 -10.41
CA PRO A 249 -6.10 2.84 -10.01
C PRO A 249 -6.26 1.92 -11.22
N ARG A 250 -6.03 0.63 -10.95
CA ARG A 250 -6.30 -0.46 -11.88
C ARG A 250 -7.59 -1.17 -11.52
N ARG A 251 -8.02 -2.10 -12.37
CA ARG A 251 -9.06 -3.07 -12.01
C ARG A 251 -8.38 -4.24 -11.30
N TYR A 252 -9.01 -4.76 -10.26
CA TYR A 252 -8.59 -6.03 -9.67
C TYR A 252 -8.70 -7.15 -10.71
N GLU A 253 -7.65 -7.98 -10.79
CA GLU A 253 -7.67 -9.22 -11.56
C GLU A 253 -8.38 -10.29 -10.73
N THR A 254 -9.64 -10.57 -11.06
CA THR A 254 -10.47 -11.52 -10.31
C THR A 254 -11.46 -12.23 -11.23
N TYR A 255 -11.81 -13.47 -10.88
CA TYR A 255 -12.81 -14.26 -11.59
C TYR A 255 -14.24 -13.85 -11.21
N HIS A 256 -14.43 -13.06 -10.16
CA HIS A 256 -15.73 -12.56 -9.74
C HIS A 256 -16.19 -11.42 -10.66
N GLN A 257 -17.32 -11.62 -11.34
CA GLN A 257 -17.98 -10.56 -12.07
C GLN A 257 -18.64 -9.56 -11.07
N GLY A 258 -18.70 -8.28 -11.45
CA GLY A 258 -19.40 -7.26 -10.66
C GLY A 258 -18.60 -6.59 -9.55
N ILE A 259 -17.31 -6.93 -9.38
CA ILE A 259 -16.41 -6.19 -8.49
C ILE A 259 -16.22 -4.77 -9.03
N THR A 260 -16.62 -3.78 -8.23
CA THR A 260 -16.49 -2.36 -8.58
C THR A 260 -15.23 -1.74 -7.99
N ALA A 261 -14.66 -2.39 -6.96
CA ALA A 261 -13.45 -1.95 -6.29
C ALA A 261 -12.27 -1.79 -7.26
N LYS A 262 -11.32 -0.97 -6.85
CA LYS A 262 -10.20 -0.44 -7.63
C LYS A 262 -8.90 -0.75 -6.93
N ASP A 263 -7.93 -1.27 -7.66
CA ASP A 263 -6.61 -1.59 -7.13
C ASP A 263 -5.73 -0.32 -7.18
N TYR A 264 -5.45 0.23 -6.02
CA TYR A 264 -4.55 1.36 -5.83
C TYR A 264 -3.15 0.93 -5.38
N SER A 265 -2.85 -0.36 -5.22
CA SER A 265 -1.55 -0.83 -4.71
C SER A 265 -0.37 -0.22 -5.45
N GLN A 266 -0.45 -0.04 -6.76
CA GLN A 266 0.63 0.53 -7.58
C GLN A 266 0.49 2.03 -7.85
N ALA A 267 -0.53 2.69 -7.30
CA ALA A 267 -0.82 4.09 -7.53
C ALA A 267 -0.16 4.98 -6.46
N VAL A 268 0.38 6.12 -6.90
CA VAL A 268 0.73 7.24 -6.00
C VAL A 268 -0.54 8.05 -5.72
N PRO A 269 -0.95 8.21 -4.45
CA PRO A 269 -2.00 9.16 -4.09
C PRO A 269 -1.50 10.60 -4.35
N VAL A 270 -1.98 11.23 -5.42
CA VAL A 270 -1.58 12.60 -5.80
C VAL A 270 -2.67 13.61 -5.43
N VAL A 271 -2.35 14.54 -4.53
CA VAL A 271 -3.23 15.65 -4.19
C VAL A 271 -2.64 16.99 -4.64
N VAL A 272 -3.51 17.93 -4.94
CA VAL A 272 -3.13 19.27 -5.42
C VAL A 272 -3.86 20.33 -4.60
N THR A 273 -3.16 21.42 -4.30
CA THR A 273 -3.74 22.63 -3.71
C THR A 273 -2.89 23.85 -4.09
N THR A 274 -3.26 25.04 -3.63
CA THR A 274 -2.42 26.24 -3.74
C THR A 274 -2.07 26.79 -2.37
N LEU A 275 -0.92 27.45 -2.26
CA LEU A 275 -0.50 28.08 -1.00
C LEU A 275 -1.49 29.15 -0.56
N GLU A 276 -2.12 29.85 -1.51
CA GLU A 276 -3.15 30.85 -1.23
C GLU A 276 -4.39 30.20 -0.58
N GLN A 277 -4.84 29.05 -1.09
CA GLN A 277 -5.95 28.30 -0.46
C GLN A 277 -5.58 27.83 0.96
N LEU A 278 -4.34 27.36 1.16
CA LEU A 278 -3.85 26.95 2.47
C LEU A 278 -3.82 28.12 3.46
N GLN A 279 -3.42 29.31 3.01
CA GLN A 279 -3.37 30.52 3.84
C GLN A 279 -4.76 31.09 4.15
N GLU A 280 -5.68 31.06 3.19
CA GLU A 280 -7.02 31.63 3.32
C GLU A 280 -7.94 30.74 4.18
N HIS A 281 -7.93 29.43 3.93
CA HIS A 281 -8.89 28.50 4.54
C HIS A 281 -8.25 27.53 5.55
N GLY A 282 -6.93 27.42 5.56
CA GLY A 282 -6.19 26.47 6.39
C GLY A 282 -6.10 25.08 5.77
N ALA A 283 -5.01 24.36 6.06
CA ALA A 283 -4.75 23.05 5.48
C ALA A 283 -5.72 21.93 5.93
N GLY A 284 -6.50 22.17 6.99
CA GLY A 284 -7.54 21.25 7.47
C GLY A 284 -8.88 21.38 6.72
N ALA A 285 -9.06 22.45 5.94
CA ALA A 285 -10.27 22.66 5.16
C ALA A 285 -10.34 21.76 3.92
N ALA A 286 -11.48 21.79 3.24
CA ALA A 286 -11.68 21.12 1.97
C ALA A 286 -11.02 21.91 0.82
N VAL A 287 -9.68 21.90 0.77
CA VAL A 287 -8.85 22.63 -0.21
C VAL A 287 -7.95 21.70 -1.03
N TRP A 288 -8.08 20.39 -0.84
CA TRP A 288 -7.23 19.40 -1.48
C TRP A 288 -8.00 18.70 -2.60
N ARG A 289 -7.51 18.79 -3.84
CA ARG A 289 -8.04 18.04 -4.97
C ARG A 289 -7.22 16.78 -5.20
N ARG A 290 -7.84 15.60 -5.10
CA ARG A 290 -7.22 14.31 -5.48
C ARG A 290 -7.32 14.13 -7.00
N LEU A 291 -6.20 13.84 -7.67
CA LEU A 291 -6.23 13.55 -9.11
C LEU A 291 -7.14 12.35 -9.41
N GLY A 292 -7.95 12.47 -10.46
CA GLY A 292 -8.95 11.47 -10.83
C GLY A 292 -10.23 11.48 -9.98
N ARG A 293 -10.40 12.46 -9.09
CA ARG A 293 -11.64 12.72 -8.36
C ARG A 293 -12.14 14.13 -8.62
N THR A 294 -13.44 14.31 -8.48
CA THR A 294 -14.08 15.61 -8.60
C THR A 294 -14.13 16.32 -7.24
N GLY A 295 -14.02 17.64 -7.27
CA GLY A 295 -14.17 18.49 -6.10
C GLY A 295 -12.97 18.52 -5.15
N GLU A 296 -12.98 19.53 -4.29
CA GLU A 296 -12.04 19.71 -3.21
C GLU A 296 -12.50 18.92 -1.97
N GLN A 297 -11.55 18.36 -1.25
CA GLN A 297 -11.74 17.45 -0.13
C GLN A 297 -10.82 17.85 1.02
N THR A 298 -11.11 17.38 2.23
CA THR A 298 -10.13 17.43 3.32
C THR A 298 -8.96 16.51 2.97
N LEU A 299 -7.76 16.80 3.49
CA LEU A 299 -6.57 16.01 3.15
C LEU A 299 -6.76 14.52 3.43
N THR A 300 -7.34 14.17 4.58
CA THR A 300 -7.60 12.77 4.95
C THR A 300 -8.52 12.09 3.95
N ALA A 301 -9.64 12.71 3.58
CA ALA A 301 -10.57 12.14 2.60
C ALA A 301 -9.94 12.03 1.19
N ALA A 302 -9.15 13.02 0.79
CA ALA A 302 -8.45 13.02 -0.48
C ALA A 302 -7.43 11.87 -0.57
N LEU A 303 -6.82 11.48 0.55
CA LEU A 303 -5.86 10.38 0.64
C LEU A 303 -6.50 8.98 0.79
N ASP A 304 -7.77 8.90 1.21
CA ASP A 304 -8.46 7.61 1.38
C ASP A 304 -8.89 6.99 0.04
N ASN A 305 -8.97 5.66 0.00
CA ASN A 305 -9.47 4.88 -1.13
C ASN A 305 -10.70 4.07 -0.69
N PRO A 306 -11.89 4.69 -0.56
CA PRO A 306 -13.11 4.00 -0.12
C PRO A 306 -13.56 2.93 -1.12
N ASP A 307 -13.20 3.09 -2.39
CA ASP A 307 -13.40 2.11 -3.46
C ASP A 307 -12.21 1.15 -3.63
N GLY A 308 -11.29 1.10 -2.67
CA GLY A 308 -10.05 0.33 -2.71
C GLY A 308 -10.15 -1.10 -2.16
N ASP A 309 -9.04 -1.57 -1.59
CA ASP A 309 -8.86 -2.95 -1.08
C ASP A 309 -9.87 -3.37 -0.01
N ILE A 310 -10.33 -2.45 0.85
CA ILE A 310 -11.35 -2.76 1.86
C ILE A 310 -12.65 -3.19 1.17
N LEU A 311 -13.12 -2.39 0.20
CA LEU A 311 -14.31 -2.71 -0.58
C LEU A 311 -14.11 -4.00 -1.41
N PHE A 312 -12.91 -4.19 -1.98
CA PHE A 312 -12.58 -5.41 -2.71
C PHE A 312 -12.78 -6.65 -1.85
N ARG A 313 -12.21 -6.68 -0.64
CA ARG A 313 -12.33 -7.81 0.29
C ARG A 313 -13.79 -8.12 0.64
N GLU A 314 -14.59 -7.09 0.88
CA GLU A 314 -16.02 -7.24 1.16
C GLU A 314 -16.80 -7.81 -0.03
N GLN A 315 -16.56 -7.29 -1.23
CA GLN A 315 -17.24 -7.74 -2.45
C GLN A 315 -16.81 -9.14 -2.85
N ALA A 316 -15.52 -9.47 -2.76
CA ALA A 316 -14.98 -10.79 -3.04
C ALA A 316 -15.54 -11.83 -2.07
N ALA A 317 -15.57 -11.54 -0.76
CA ALA A 317 -16.15 -12.44 0.24
C ALA A 317 -17.64 -12.73 -0.03
N ARG A 318 -18.40 -11.72 -0.46
CA ARG A 318 -19.80 -11.90 -0.86
C ARG A 318 -19.93 -12.78 -2.10
N ALA A 319 -19.13 -12.49 -3.14
CA ALA A 319 -19.16 -13.26 -4.38
C ALA A 319 -18.74 -14.72 -4.17
N ASP A 320 -17.75 -14.98 -3.30
CA ASP A 320 -17.37 -16.34 -2.88
C ASP A 320 -18.50 -17.04 -2.10
N ALA A 321 -19.18 -16.33 -1.20
CA ALA A 321 -20.31 -16.88 -0.46
C ALA A 321 -21.46 -17.27 -1.40
N GLU A 322 -21.81 -16.41 -2.36
CA GLU A 322 -22.80 -16.70 -3.38
C GLU A 322 -22.39 -17.87 -4.28
N ALA A 323 -21.11 -17.92 -4.71
CA ALA A 323 -20.60 -19.03 -5.52
C ALA A 323 -20.67 -20.36 -4.75
N LYS A 324 -20.28 -20.37 -3.46
CA LYS A 324 -20.40 -21.54 -2.59
C LYS A 324 -21.85 -21.97 -2.41
N GLN A 325 -22.78 -21.03 -2.24
CA GLN A 325 -24.21 -21.32 -2.16
C GLN A 325 -24.74 -21.93 -3.46
N ARG A 326 -24.37 -21.37 -4.62
CA ARG A 326 -24.75 -21.93 -5.94
C ARG A 326 -24.20 -23.33 -6.12
N MET A 327 -22.90 -23.55 -5.85
CA MET A 327 -22.30 -24.89 -5.92
C MET A 327 -22.95 -25.88 -4.96
N ALA A 328 -23.32 -25.46 -3.74
CA ALA A 328 -24.01 -26.30 -2.78
C ALA A 328 -25.43 -26.65 -3.25
N ALA A 329 -26.17 -25.70 -3.82
CA ALA A 329 -27.49 -25.91 -4.39
C ALA A 329 -27.44 -26.80 -5.64
N GLU A 330 -26.49 -26.58 -6.54
CA GLU A 330 -26.25 -27.42 -7.72
C GLU A 330 -25.85 -28.83 -7.33
N ARG A 331 -24.96 -28.96 -6.34
CA ARG A 331 -24.63 -30.25 -5.73
C ARG A 331 -25.94 -30.88 -5.28
N GLU A 332 -26.66 -30.28 -4.34
CA GLU A 332 -27.91 -30.81 -3.77
C GLU A 332 -28.97 -31.18 -4.81
N ALA A 333 -29.10 -30.42 -5.90
CA ALA A 333 -29.98 -30.72 -7.01
C ALA A 333 -29.58 -32.02 -7.75
N ARG A 334 -28.28 -32.34 -7.79
CA ARG A 334 -27.72 -33.59 -8.34
C ARG A 334 -27.69 -34.74 -7.32
N ARG A 335 -28.30 -34.59 -6.13
CA ARG A 335 -28.29 -35.64 -5.11
C ARG A 335 -28.99 -36.91 -5.64
N PRO A 336 -28.28 -38.06 -5.71
CA PRO A 336 -28.88 -39.29 -6.17
C PRO A 336 -30.05 -39.73 -5.30
N VAL A 337 -31.00 -40.39 -5.94
CA VAL A 337 -32.17 -40.96 -5.29
C VAL A 337 -32.07 -42.48 -5.38
N CYS A 338 -32.41 -43.17 -4.29
CA CYS A 338 -32.40 -44.62 -4.24
C CYS A 338 -33.39 -45.21 -5.24
N SER A 339 -32.91 -46.09 -6.12
CA SER A 339 -33.73 -46.83 -7.09
C SER A 339 -34.80 -47.71 -6.43
N ARG A 340 -34.57 -48.14 -5.18
CA ARG A 340 -35.45 -49.07 -4.45
C ARG A 340 -36.49 -48.40 -3.55
N CYS A 341 -36.08 -47.40 -2.76
CA CYS A 341 -36.98 -46.75 -1.78
C CYS A 341 -37.34 -45.29 -2.13
N GLY A 342 -36.81 -44.74 -3.23
CA GLY A 342 -37.10 -43.38 -3.67
C GLY A 342 -36.57 -42.26 -2.76
N THR A 343 -35.82 -42.58 -1.70
CA THR A 343 -35.26 -41.58 -0.80
C THR A 343 -33.92 -41.06 -1.33
N LYS A 344 -33.70 -39.75 -1.21
CA LYS A 344 -32.41 -39.12 -1.49
C LYS A 344 -31.29 -39.73 -0.64
N PHE A 345 -30.11 -39.87 -1.22
CA PHE A 345 -28.94 -40.39 -0.49
C PHE A 345 -28.54 -39.46 0.65
N THR A 346 -28.06 -40.02 1.76
CA THR A 346 -27.39 -39.23 2.81
C THR A 346 -26.07 -38.66 2.28
N ASP A 347 -25.52 -37.62 2.92
CA ASP A 347 -24.20 -37.09 2.53
C ASP A 347 -23.10 -38.15 2.59
N GLU A 348 -23.16 -39.04 3.58
CA GLU A 348 -22.21 -40.13 3.74
C GLU A 348 -22.30 -41.14 2.58
N ARG A 349 -23.51 -41.63 2.27
CA ARG A 349 -23.69 -42.56 1.15
C ARG A 349 -23.29 -41.92 -0.17
N TRP A 350 -23.69 -40.68 -0.40
CA TRP A 350 -23.35 -39.97 -1.63
C TRP A 350 -21.84 -39.75 -1.77
N LYS A 351 -21.13 -39.41 -0.69
CA LYS A 351 -19.67 -39.35 -0.69
C LYS A 351 -19.07 -40.70 -1.06
N GLN A 352 -19.53 -41.79 -0.46
CA GLN A 352 -19.04 -43.14 -0.77
C GLN A 352 -19.24 -43.51 -2.24
N THR A 353 -20.38 -43.16 -2.83
CA THR A 353 -20.69 -43.47 -4.24
C THR A 353 -20.14 -42.48 -5.25
N THR A 354 -19.41 -41.44 -4.82
CA THR A 354 -18.77 -40.45 -5.72
C THR A 354 -17.28 -40.25 -5.45
N ALA A 355 -16.75 -40.85 -4.37
CA ALA A 355 -15.32 -40.80 -4.04
C ALA A 355 -14.46 -41.57 -5.05
N ARG A 356 -13.16 -41.28 -5.04
CA ARG A 356 -12.16 -41.95 -5.89
C ARG A 356 -12.13 -43.48 -5.73
N ASP A 357 -12.52 -43.98 -4.57
CA ASP A 357 -12.57 -45.41 -4.20
C ASP A 357 -13.98 -46.01 -4.37
N VAL A 358 -14.74 -45.57 -5.38
CA VAL A 358 -16.13 -45.98 -5.63
C VAL A 358 -16.32 -47.49 -5.73
N TRP A 359 -15.31 -48.25 -6.17
CA TRP A 359 -15.37 -49.71 -6.26
C TRP A 359 -15.58 -50.40 -4.90
N LYS A 360 -15.31 -49.72 -3.77
CA LYS A 360 -15.58 -50.23 -2.42
C LYS A 360 -17.02 -49.98 -1.95
N ALA A 361 -17.80 -49.18 -2.68
CA ALA A 361 -19.12 -48.72 -2.23
C ALA A 361 -20.27 -49.70 -2.53
N GLY A 362 -20.00 -50.79 -3.25
CA GLY A 362 -20.99 -51.77 -3.70
C GLY A 362 -21.94 -51.18 -4.74
N ASP A 363 -23.23 -51.53 -4.69
CA ASP A 363 -24.22 -51.03 -5.66
C ASP A 363 -24.45 -49.51 -5.51
N LEU A 364 -24.05 -48.76 -6.54
CA LEU A 364 -24.09 -47.30 -6.58
C LEU A 364 -25.51 -46.72 -6.71
N SER A 365 -26.51 -47.55 -7.04
CA SER A 365 -27.89 -47.12 -7.30
C SER A 365 -28.79 -47.13 -6.07
N VAL A 366 -28.36 -47.75 -4.97
CA VAL A 366 -29.15 -47.90 -3.74
C VAL A 366 -28.58 -47.13 -2.54
N CYS A 367 -29.47 -46.70 -1.64
CA CYS A 367 -29.07 -46.02 -0.41
C CYS A 367 -28.38 -46.98 0.57
N GLY A 368 -27.71 -46.44 1.59
CA GLY A 368 -26.91 -47.23 2.53
C GLY A 368 -27.71 -48.31 3.28
N SER A 369 -28.98 -48.03 3.63
CA SER A 369 -29.84 -49.03 4.27
C SER A 369 -30.23 -50.15 3.30
N CYS A 370 -30.68 -49.81 2.10
CA CYS A 370 -31.01 -50.81 1.08
C CYS A 370 -29.79 -51.67 0.69
N HIS A 371 -28.60 -51.06 0.62
CA HIS A 371 -27.35 -51.78 0.40
C HIS A 371 -27.04 -52.76 1.54
N ALA A 372 -27.17 -52.33 2.80
CA ALA A 372 -26.96 -53.20 3.95
C ALA A 372 -27.96 -54.37 3.96
N ASP A 373 -29.23 -54.10 3.61
CA ASP A 373 -30.24 -55.16 3.46
C ASP A 373 -29.88 -56.15 2.35
N ASP A 374 -29.31 -55.67 1.23
CA ASP A 374 -28.88 -56.53 0.13
C ASP A 374 -27.73 -57.43 0.55
N VAL A 375 -26.72 -56.88 1.23
CA VAL A 375 -25.60 -57.64 1.78
C VAL A 375 -26.10 -58.68 2.79
N ALA A 376 -26.96 -58.29 3.74
CA ALA A 376 -27.51 -59.21 4.73
C ALA A 376 -28.31 -60.36 4.09
N ARG A 377 -29.07 -60.08 3.03
CA ARG A 377 -29.80 -61.11 2.27
C ARG A 377 -28.85 -62.07 1.53
N GLN A 378 -27.78 -61.55 0.94
CA GLN A 378 -26.77 -62.38 0.28
C GLN A 378 -26.02 -63.26 1.28
N GLU A 379 -25.63 -62.71 2.43
CA GLU A 379 -24.96 -63.46 3.50
C GLU A 379 -25.87 -64.56 4.06
N ALA A 380 -27.14 -64.26 4.34
CA ALA A 380 -28.11 -65.26 4.79
C ALA A 380 -28.33 -66.37 3.75
N ALA A 381 -28.41 -66.03 2.46
CA ALA A 381 -28.53 -67.00 1.39
C ALA A 381 -27.27 -67.88 1.25
N ALA A 382 -26.08 -67.27 1.38
CA ALA A 382 -24.81 -67.99 1.36
C ALA A 382 -24.66 -68.94 2.57
N GLU A 383 -25.09 -68.51 3.76
CA GLU A 383 -25.10 -69.35 4.95
C GLU A 383 -26.10 -70.51 4.81
N ALA A 384 -27.30 -70.25 4.28
CA ALA A 384 -28.27 -71.29 3.98
C ALA A 384 -27.73 -72.31 2.96
N ALA A 385 -27.05 -71.85 1.90
CA ALA A 385 -26.40 -72.71 0.92
C ALA A 385 -25.27 -73.55 1.55
N ARG A 386 -24.44 -72.97 2.42
CA ARG A 386 -23.41 -73.71 3.18
C ARG A 386 -24.02 -74.79 4.08
N ARG A 387 -25.14 -74.48 4.76
CA ARG A 387 -25.87 -75.46 5.58
C ARG A 387 -26.49 -76.58 4.72
N GLN A 388 -27.00 -76.29 3.54
CA GLN A 388 -27.49 -77.31 2.61
C GLN A 388 -26.37 -78.22 2.09
N VAL A 389 -25.21 -77.66 1.74
CA VAL A 389 -24.03 -78.44 1.32
C VAL A 389 -23.51 -79.32 2.47
N ALA A 390 -23.47 -78.79 3.70
CA ALA A 390 -23.09 -79.57 4.88
C ALA A 390 -24.12 -80.66 5.22
N ALA A 391 -25.41 -80.44 4.98
CA ALA A 391 -26.46 -81.43 5.21
C ALA A 391 -26.50 -82.55 4.15
N THR A 392 -25.98 -82.32 2.94
CA THR A 392 -25.83 -83.35 1.89
C THR A 392 -24.50 -84.10 1.96
N SER A 393 -23.63 -83.77 2.91
CA SER A 393 -22.36 -84.47 3.14
C SER A 393 -22.27 -85.04 4.56
N GLU A 394 -22.76 -86.27 4.74
CA GLU A 394 -22.41 -87.17 5.85
C GLU A 394 -22.14 -88.60 5.30
N PRO A 395 -21.33 -89.43 6.01
CA PRO A 395 -20.02 -89.87 5.53
C PRO A 395 -19.99 -91.27 4.91
N GLU A 396 -19.15 -91.49 3.90
CA GLU A 396 -18.68 -92.85 3.54
C GLU A 396 -17.47 -93.23 4.43
N GLU A 397 -17.71 -94.13 5.39
CA GLU A 397 -16.68 -95.06 5.88
C GLU A 397 -16.87 -96.41 5.19
N ASP A 398 -15.85 -96.94 4.49
CA ASP A 398 -15.34 -98.27 4.83
C ASP A 398 -13.87 -98.51 4.36
N ARG A 399 -13.24 -99.40 5.12
CA ARG A 399 -11.84 -99.79 5.38
C ARG A 399 -10.95 -100.23 4.20
N GLY A 400 -9.62 -100.15 4.42
CA GLY A 400 -8.65 -101.05 3.75
C GLY A 400 -7.14 -100.71 3.75
N GLN A 401 -6.49 -100.57 4.92
CA GLN A 401 -5.13 -101.05 5.31
C GLN A 401 -3.86 -101.01 4.37
N GLU A 402 -2.89 -100.13 4.73
CA GLU A 402 -1.39 -100.21 4.86
C GLU A 402 -0.44 -101.01 3.90
N PRO A 403 0.92 -100.82 3.89
CA PRO A 403 1.79 -99.79 4.52
C PRO A 403 2.94 -99.23 3.62
N GLY A 404 3.66 -98.18 4.07
CA GLY A 404 4.99 -97.81 3.51
C GLY A 404 5.48 -96.36 3.69
N LYS A 405 6.28 -96.11 4.74
CA LYS A 405 7.08 -94.89 5.07
C LYS A 405 8.14 -94.51 3.98
N PRO A 406 8.91 -93.38 4.06
CA PRO A 406 8.77 -92.12 4.83
C PRO A 406 9.21 -90.78 4.13
N ARG A 407 8.82 -89.64 4.77
CA ARG A 407 9.56 -88.36 5.02
C ARG A 407 9.96 -87.37 3.89
N ARG A 408 9.56 -86.09 4.06
CA ARG A 408 10.35 -84.85 4.36
C ARG A 408 9.47 -83.62 4.04
N GLY A 409 9.19 -82.67 4.96
CA GLY A 409 10.05 -81.56 5.41
C GLY A 409 10.13 -80.48 4.31
N LEU A 410 9.88 -79.17 4.47
CA LEU A 410 10.01 -78.26 5.59
C LEU A 410 9.34 -76.91 5.22
N PHE A 411 8.94 -76.16 6.25
CA PHE A 411 8.87 -74.70 6.35
C PHE A 411 9.63 -73.87 5.29
N ARG A 412 9.03 -72.74 4.88
CA ARG A 412 9.69 -71.43 5.11
C ARG A 412 8.73 -70.24 5.11
N ARG A 413 8.84 -69.48 6.20
CA ARG A 413 8.34 -68.12 6.41
C ARG A 413 9.42 -67.12 5.98
N ARG A 414 8.95 -65.92 5.61
CA ARG A 414 9.59 -64.59 5.65
C ARG A 414 10.66 -64.25 4.61
N SER A 415 10.45 -63.16 3.88
CA SER A 415 10.90 -61.82 4.27
C SER A 415 9.95 -60.77 3.71
#